data_AF-A0AAN8WGK4-F1
#
_entry.id   AF-A0AAN8WGK4-F1
#
_cell.length_a   1.000
_cell.length_b   1.000
_cell.length_c   1.000
_cell.angle_alpha   90.00
_cell.angle_beta   90.00
_cell.angle_gamma   90.00
#
_symmetry.space_group_name_H-M   'P 1'
#
loop_
_entity.id
_entity.type
_entity.pdbx_description
1 polymer ?
#
loop_
_entity_poly.entity_id
_entity_poly.type
_entity_poly.pdbx_seq_one_letter_code
_entity_poly.pdbx_strand_id
1 'polypeptide(L)'
;MKASLLCIFVVAITGTTCTKLNAFKQTEQKSRLPQSYKKIVGGSEVTPGELPYQVSLQDISFGFPFHFCGGAIVSESWVLTAAHCFDDVDTSKPDFLQEE
;
A
#
# COMPACT_ATOMS: atom_id res chain seq x y z
N MET A 1 12.62 17.72 -23.78
CA MET A 1 13.15 16.53 -24.47
C MET A 1 13.98 16.98 -25.68
N LYS A 2 15.25 17.34 -25.48
CA LYS A 2 16.18 17.53 -26.61
C LYS A 2 17.03 16.27 -26.64
N ALA A 3 16.60 15.28 -27.42
CA ALA A 3 17.39 14.08 -27.65
C ALA A 3 18.70 14.49 -28.34
N SER A 4 19.82 14.22 -27.70
CA SER A 4 21.14 14.64 -28.18
C SER A 4 21.47 13.90 -29.47
N LEU A 5 21.61 14.67 -30.55
CA LEU A 5 21.83 14.20 -31.93
C LEU A 5 23.06 13.28 -32.06
N LEU A 6 23.97 13.31 -31.09
CA LEU A 6 25.15 12.45 -31.01
C LEU A 6 24.81 10.95 -30.97
N CYS A 7 23.67 10.56 -30.37
CA CYS A 7 23.28 9.15 -30.23
C CYS A 7 22.82 8.51 -31.55
N ILE A 8 22.27 9.31 -32.49
CA ILE A 8 21.72 8.78 -33.74
C ILE A 8 22.84 8.36 -34.70
N PHE A 9 23.94 9.12 -34.74
CA PHE A 9 25.06 8.81 -35.64
C PHE A 9 25.81 7.55 -35.22
N VAL A 10 25.94 7.27 -33.92
CA VAL A 10 26.65 6.07 -33.42
C VAL A 10 25.94 4.77 -33.82
N VAL A 11 24.61 4.79 -33.87
CA VAL A 11 23.78 3.61 -34.19
C VAL A 11 23.84 3.26 -35.68
N ALA A 12 23.98 4.25 -36.58
CA ALA A 12 24.05 4.01 -38.02
C ALA A 12 25.40 3.46 -38.49
N ILE A 13 26.51 3.87 -37.87
CA ILE A 13 27.86 3.56 -38.38
C ILE A 13 28.31 2.14 -37.97
N THR A 14 27.84 1.63 -36.83
CA THR A 14 28.37 0.37 -36.29
C THR A 14 27.66 -0.89 -36.77
N GLY A 15 26.56 -0.78 -37.53
CA GLY A 15 25.92 -1.93 -38.20
C GLY A 15 25.64 -3.14 -37.28
N THR A 16 25.59 -2.93 -35.96
CA THR A 16 25.39 -4.02 -35.02
C THR A 16 23.93 -4.41 -35.11
N THR A 17 23.71 -5.65 -35.55
CA THR A 17 22.42 -6.32 -35.50
C THR A 17 21.72 -5.99 -34.19
N CYS A 18 20.42 -5.70 -34.23
CA CYS A 18 19.54 -5.69 -33.07
C CYS A 18 19.54 -7.11 -32.47
N THR A 19 20.62 -7.48 -31.77
CA THR A 19 20.65 -8.62 -30.88
C THR A 19 19.69 -8.25 -29.76
N LYS A 20 18.44 -8.69 -29.93
CA LYS A 20 17.40 -8.78 -28.92
C LYS A 20 17.76 -7.99 -27.65
N LEU A 21 17.44 -6.69 -27.61
CA LEU A 21 17.10 -6.11 -26.32
C LEU A 21 15.82 -6.84 -25.95
N ASN A 22 16.00 -7.97 -25.26
CA ASN A 22 14.91 -8.70 -24.66
C ASN A 22 14.05 -7.65 -24.00
N ALA A 23 12.79 -7.60 -24.45
CA ALA A 23 11.74 -6.79 -23.87
C ALA A 23 11.95 -6.73 -22.37
N PHE A 24 11.82 -5.52 -21.82
CA PHE A 24 11.87 -5.24 -20.39
C PHE A 24 10.92 -6.21 -19.66
N LYS A 25 11.41 -7.39 -19.33
CA LYS A 25 10.78 -8.29 -18.39
C LYS A 25 11.05 -7.65 -17.05
N GLN A 26 10.18 -6.73 -16.66
CA GLN A 26 9.83 -6.59 -15.25
C GLN A 26 9.27 -7.93 -14.81
N THR A 27 10.18 -8.84 -14.50
CA THR A 27 9.87 -9.91 -13.57
C THR A 27 9.72 -9.17 -12.26
N GLU A 28 8.50 -9.13 -11.73
CA GLU A 28 8.18 -8.81 -10.35
C GLU A 28 9.36 -9.22 -9.45
N GLN A 29 10.17 -8.24 -9.05
CA GLN A 29 11.27 -8.48 -8.13
C GLN A 29 10.62 -8.66 -6.77
N LYS A 30 10.13 -9.87 -6.47
CA LYS A 30 9.77 -10.29 -5.12
C LYS A 30 10.99 -10.03 -4.25
N SER A 31 10.98 -8.89 -3.57
CA SER A 31 12.11 -8.39 -2.83
C SER A 31 12.46 -9.44 -1.77
N ARG A 32 13.66 -10.01 -1.86
CA ARG A 32 14.26 -10.73 -0.75
C ARG A 32 14.66 -9.70 0.31
N LEU A 33 13.67 -9.14 0.99
CA LEU A 33 13.87 -8.53 2.29
C LEU A 33 14.38 -9.64 3.23
N PRO A 34 15.33 -9.35 4.14
CA PRO A 34 15.78 -10.33 5.14
C PRO A 34 14.53 -10.93 5.78
N GLN A 35 14.48 -12.27 5.84
CA GLN A 35 13.34 -13.05 6.30
C GLN A 35 12.75 -12.42 7.58
N SER A 36 11.82 -11.49 7.38
CA SER A 36 11.05 -10.88 8.45
C SER A 36 10.40 -12.08 9.11
N TYR A 37 10.71 -12.29 10.39
CA TYR A 37 10.00 -13.31 11.17
C TYR A 37 8.54 -13.19 10.81
N LYS A 38 7.96 -14.26 10.26
CA LYS A 38 6.59 -14.25 9.76
C LYS A 38 5.69 -14.00 10.97
N LYS A 39 5.43 -12.73 11.27
CA LYS A 39 4.67 -12.26 12.44
C LYS A 39 3.24 -12.80 12.39
N ILE A 40 2.78 -13.11 11.18
CA ILE A 40 1.47 -13.67 10.89
C ILE A 40 1.52 -15.20 10.91
N VAL A 41 0.99 -15.81 11.97
CA VAL A 41 0.82 -17.27 12.11
C VAL A 41 -0.51 -17.68 11.46
N GLY A 42 -0.48 -18.71 10.60
CA GLY A 42 -1.70 -19.28 9.99
C GLY A 42 -2.36 -18.44 8.89
N GLY A 43 -1.90 -17.21 8.64
CA GLY A 43 -2.42 -16.35 7.59
C GLY A 43 -1.86 -16.65 6.19
N SER A 44 -2.65 -16.30 5.17
CA SER A 44 -2.28 -16.26 3.76
C SER A 44 -2.32 -14.82 3.24
N GLU A 45 -1.54 -14.55 2.20
CA GLU A 45 -1.63 -13.30 1.45
C GLU A 45 -2.96 -13.27 0.67
N VAL A 46 -3.58 -12.10 0.59
CA VAL A 46 -4.83 -11.89 -0.16
C VAL A 46 -4.53 -11.26 -1.51
N THR A 47 -5.30 -11.63 -2.52
CA THR A 47 -5.23 -10.98 -3.83
C THR A 47 -5.82 -9.56 -3.76
N PRO A 48 -5.32 -8.60 -4.55
CA PRO A 48 -5.87 -7.25 -4.56
C PRO A 48 -7.38 -7.24 -4.85
N GLY A 49 -8.16 -6.63 -3.96
CA GLY A 49 -9.62 -6.57 -4.08
C GLY A 49 -10.39 -7.77 -3.51
N GLU A 50 -9.71 -8.80 -2.99
CA GLU A 50 -10.36 -9.97 -2.40
C GLU A 50 -11.14 -9.66 -1.12
N LEU A 51 -10.61 -8.75 -0.30
CA LEU A 51 -11.24 -8.23 0.91
C LEU A 51 -11.53 -6.73 0.75
N PRO A 52 -12.53 -6.34 -0.07
CA PRO A 52 -12.73 -4.94 -0.45
C PRO A 52 -13.20 -4.06 0.72
N TYR A 53 -13.72 -4.67 1.78
CA TYR A 53 -14.13 -3.98 2.99
C TYR A 53 -12.97 -3.63 3.92
N GLN A 54 -11.80 -4.26 3.80
CA GLN A 54 -10.69 -4.05 4.72
C GLN A 54 -10.13 -2.63 4.58
N VAL A 55 -10.06 -1.89 5.69
CA VAL A 55 -9.46 -0.56 5.72
C VAL A 55 -8.28 -0.47 6.68
N SER A 56 -7.46 0.56 6.47
CA SER A 56 -6.34 0.97 7.30
C SER A 56 -6.65 2.34 7.88
N LEU A 57 -6.87 2.42 9.19
CA LEU A 57 -7.00 3.70 9.90
C LEU A 57 -5.61 4.28 10.12
N GLN A 58 -5.41 5.53 9.71
CA GLN A 58 -4.11 6.18 9.66
C GLN A 58 -4.13 7.52 10.40
N ASP A 59 -3.13 7.74 11.24
CA ASP A 59 -2.83 9.04 11.83
C ASP A 59 -1.82 9.78 10.96
N ILE A 60 -2.07 11.07 10.73
CA ILE A 60 -1.23 11.95 9.91
C ILE A 60 -0.51 13.03 10.74
N SER A 61 -0.71 13.03 12.07
CA SER A 61 -0.18 14.05 12.99
C SER A 61 1.34 14.10 13.02
N PHE A 62 2.03 13.01 12.66
CA PHE A 62 3.48 12.93 12.59
C PHE A 62 4.08 13.43 11.27
N GLY A 63 3.27 14.01 10.37
CA GLY A 63 3.69 14.48 9.05
C GLY A 63 3.84 13.37 8.00
N PHE A 64 3.50 12.13 8.35
CA PHE A 64 3.39 10.99 7.45
C PHE A 64 2.24 10.07 7.91
N PRO A 65 1.59 9.32 7.00
CA PRO A 65 0.54 8.38 7.36
C PRO A 65 1.09 7.21 8.17
N PHE A 66 0.55 7.01 9.37
CA PHE A 66 0.88 5.91 10.27
C PHE A 66 -0.34 5.04 10.53
N HIS A 67 -0.28 3.76 10.15
CA HIS A 67 -1.34 2.79 10.44
C HIS A 67 -1.35 2.43 11.93
N PHE A 68 -2.50 2.59 12.58
CA PHE A 68 -2.68 2.25 14.00
C PHE A 68 -3.80 1.23 14.25
N CYS A 69 -4.83 1.18 13.40
CA CYS A 69 -5.95 0.25 13.53
C CYS A 69 -6.52 -0.21 12.19
N GLY A 70 -7.26 -1.33 12.22
CA GLY A 70 -8.05 -1.82 11.09
C GLY A 70 -9.54 -1.42 11.18
N GLY A 71 -10.31 -1.82 10.17
CA GLY A 71 -11.77 -1.69 10.16
C GLY A 71 -12.39 -2.35 8.94
N ALA A 72 -13.72 -2.28 8.83
CA ALA A 72 -14.51 -2.80 7.71
C ALA A 72 -15.50 -1.76 7.17
N ILE A 73 -15.54 -1.53 5.86
CA ILE A 73 -16.60 -0.73 5.21
C ILE A 73 -17.94 -1.45 5.36
N VAL A 74 -18.93 -0.79 5.94
CA VAL A 74 -20.30 -1.33 6.12
C VAL A 74 -21.33 -0.58 5.27
N SER A 75 -21.00 0.63 4.81
CA SER A 75 -21.77 1.35 3.78
C SER A 75 -20.91 2.42 3.09
N GLU A 76 -21.49 3.16 2.14
CA GLU A 76 -20.81 4.22 1.37
C GLU A 76 -20.10 5.28 2.23
N SER A 77 -20.52 5.49 3.47
CA SER A 77 -19.95 6.51 4.36
C SER A 77 -19.63 6.01 5.77
N TRP A 78 -19.71 4.69 6.00
CA TRP A 78 -19.54 4.12 7.34
C TRP A 78 -18.50 3.00 7.35
N VAL A 79 -17.58 3.09 8.33
CA VAL A 79 -16.59 2.06 8.66
C VAL A 79 -16.84 1.57 10.07
N LEU A 80 -16.93 0.25 10.24
CA LEU A 80 -16.95 -0.42 11.54
C LEU A 80 -15.53 -0.70 12.02
N THR A 81 -15.24 -0.41 13.29
CA THR A 81 -13.95 -0.69 13.94
C THR A 81 -14.14 -0.91 15.44
N ALA A 82 -13.07 -1.21 16.17
CA ALA A 82 -13.09 -1.36 17.61
C ALA A 82 -13.13 0.02 18.31
N ALA A 83 -13.91 0.15 19.38
CA ALA A 83 -14.02 1.40 20.13
C ALA A 83 -12.67 1.88 20.67
N HIS A 84 -11.80 0.96 21.13
CA HIS A 84 -10.46 1.29 21.66
C HIS A 84 -9.49 1.85 20.60
N CYS A 85 -9.84 1.84 19.32
CA CYS A 85 -9.04 2.51 18.30
C CYS A 85 -9.11 4.04 18.41
N PHE A 86 -10.06 4.56 19.19
CA PHE A 86 -10.16 5.98 19.51
C PHE A 86 -9.91 6.12 21.02
N ASP A 87 -8.71 6.59 21.37
CA ASP A 87 -8.43 7.02 22.74
C ASP A 87 -9.27 8.28 23.03
N ASP A 88 -9.77 8.37 24.28
CA ASP A 88 -10.74 9.35 24.81
C ASP A 88 -12.25 9.09 24.56
N VAL A 89 -12.72 7.86 24.75
CA VAL A 89 -14.02 7.74 25.46
C VAL A 89 -13.69 7.76 26.94
N ASP A 90 -13.77 8.95 27.54
CA ASP A 90 -13.75 9.09 28.98
C ASP A 90 -14.86 8.21 29.58
N THR A 91 -14.52 7.03 30.05
CA THR A 91 -15.47 6.12 30.71
C THR A 91 -15.98 6.67 32.05
N SER A 92 -15.37 7.75 32.57
CA SER A 92 -15.94 8.50 33.69
C SER A 92 -17.13 9.38 33.26
N LYS A 93 -17.33 9.53 31.94
CA LYS A 93 -18.48 10.17 31.33
C LYS A 93 -19.25 9.14 30.49
N PRO A 94 -20.23 8.44 31.08
CA PRO A 94 -21.16 7.66 30.28
C PRO A 94 -22.01 8.63 29.44
N ASP A 95 -21.60 8.89 28.21
CA ASP A 95 -22.42 9.53 27.17
C ASP A 95 -23.65 8.67 26.77
N PHE A 96 -23.91 7.59 27.53
CA PHE A 96 -25.13 6.79 27.50
C PHE A 96 -26.35 7.48 28.14
N LEU A 97 -26.27 8.75 28.56
CA LEU A 97 -27.41 9.54 29.05
C LEU A 97 -27.81 10.69 28.11
N GLN A 98 -27.74 10.49 26.80
CA GLN A 98 -28.52 11.29 25.84
C GLN A 98 -29.33 10.37 24.94
N GLU A 99 -30.28 9.66 25.56
CA GLU A 99 -31.58 9.49 24.91
C GLU A 99 -32.33 10.82 25.07
N GLU A 100 -32.49 11.56 23.97
CA GLU A 100 -33.70 12.28 23.54
C GLU A 100 -33.65 12.48 22.02
#